data_AF-A0A6A2EQB9-F1
#
_entry.id   AF-A0A6A2EQB9-F1
#
_cell.length_a   1.000
_cell.length_b   1.000
_cell.length_c   1.000
_cell.angle_alpha   90.00
_cell.angle_beta   90.00
_cell.angle_gamma   90.00
#
_symmetry.space_group_name_H-M   'P 1'
#
loop_
_entity.id
_entity.type
_entity.pdbx_description
1 polymer ?
#
loop_
_entity_poly.entity_id
_entity_poly.type
_entity_poly.pdbx_seq_one_letter_code
_entity_poly.pdbx_strand_id
1 'polypeptide(L)'
;MTTSLNFFKQYHSTVIKALGEDAKKVNAKVGSIFADNWADKAGDLKSNDEFAKSFEDYLKKDLEFAKHVKVNCDENNYTLDIKGCAICHGNEILRREGMATACPIVQAAKYAAVKKIGRNVITRGVDKPGIVGECTIKFELE
;
A
#
# COMPACT_ATOMS: atom_id res chain seq x y z
N MET A 1 18.58 0.31 12.76
CA MET A 1 17.31 -0.37 13.07
C MET A 1 17.19 -1.66 12.23
N THR A 2 17.82 -2.75 12.65
CA THR A 2 17.77 -4.05 11.95
C THR A 2 16.88 -5.07 12.66
N THR A 3 16.62 -4.88 13.96
CA THR A 3 15.86 -5.82 14.80
C THR A 3 14.37 -5.91 14.43
N SER A 4 13.75 -4.84 13.92
CA SER A 4 12.32 -4.84 13.56
C SER A 4 12.02 -5.51 12.21
N LEU A 5 12.87 -5.33 11.19
CA LEU A 5 12.57 -5.81 9.82
C LEU A 5 12.50 -7.34 9.73
N ASN A 6 13.43 -8.04 10.38
CA ASN A 6 13.43 -9.51 10.38
C ASN A 6 12.20 -10.09 11.08
N PHE A 7 11.75 -9.46 12.16
CA PHE A 7 10.50 -9.83 12.81
C PHE A 7 9.30 -9.55 11.90
N PHE A 8 9.19 -8.33 11.35
CA PHE A 8 8.05 -7.94 10.50
C PHE A 8 7.89 -8.81 9.25
N LYS A 9 8.98 -9.14 8.56
CA LYS A 9 8.88 -10.00 7.36
C LYS A 9 8.40 -11.41 7.71
N GLN A 10 8.87 -11.97 8.83
CA GLN A 10 8.46 -13.28 9.31
C GLN A 10 6.99 -13.23 9.73
N TYR A 11 6.64 -12.28 10.59
CA TYR A 11 5.28 -12.06 11.06
C TYR A 11 4.27 -11.90 9.91
N HIS A 12 4.55 -11.03 8.94
CA HIS A 12 3.69 -10.85 7.76
C HIS A 12 3.51 -12.17 7.00
N SER A 13 4.60 -12.86 6.66
CA SER A 13 4.50 -14.12 5.93
C SER A 13 3.72 -15.19 6.71
N THR A 14 3.94 -15.30 8.02
CA THR A 14 3.26 -16.27 8.89
C THR A 14 1.77 -15.97 9.02
N VAL A 15 1.38 -14.70 9.17
CA VAL A 15 -0.03 -14.30 9.22
C VAL A 15 -0.74 -14.68 7.92
N ILE A 16 -0.13 -14.38 6.76
CA ILE A 16 -0.74 -14.74 5.47
C ILE A 16 -0.87 -16.26 5.32
N LYS A 17 0.12 -17.03 5.74
CA LYS A 17 0.06 -18.50 5.76
C LYS A 17 -1.06 -19.01 6.68
N ALA A 18 -1.15 -18.47 7.89
CA ALA A 18 -2.13 -18.87 8.89
C ALA A 18 -3.57 -18.58 8.43
N LEU A 19 -3.78 -17.51 7.66
CA LEU A 19 -5.07 -17.16 7.10
C LEU A 19 -5.47 -18.05 5.90
N GLY A 20 -4.52 -18.66 5.21
CA GLY A 20 -4.82 -19.53 4.05
C GLY A 20 -5.67 -18.81 2.99
N GLU A 21 -6.82 -19.41 2.65
CA GLU A 21 -7.75 -18.88 1.64
C GLU A 21 -8.37 -17.53 2.03
N ASP A 22 -8.50 -17.23 3.32
CA ASP A 22 -9.06 -15.97 3.82
C ASP A 22 -8.09 -14.78 3.66
N ALA A 23 -6.81 -15.05 3.39
CA ALA A 23 -5.77 -14.02 3.30
C ALA A 23 -6.13 -12.90 2.32
N LYS A 24 -6.78 -13.23 1.20
CA LYS A 24 -7.19 -12.24 0.19
C LYS A 24 -8.23 -11.26 0.74
N LYS A 25 -9.27 -11.78 1.40
CA LYS A 25 -10.36 -10.99 2.00
C LYS A 25 -9.83 -10.12 3.13
N VAL A 26 -9.02 -10.70 4.00
CA VAL A 26 -8.42 -9.98 5.14
C VAL A 26 -7.46 -8.89 4.64
N ASN A 27 -6.62 -9.17 3.64
CA ASN A 27 -5.72 -8.15 3.07
C ASN A 27 -6.48 -6.95 2.48
N ALA A 28 -7.61 -7.20 1.80
CA ALA A 28 -8.49 -6.12 1.32
C ALA A 28 -9.07 -5.30 2.49
N LYS A 29 -9.50 -5.97 3.56
CA LYS A 29 -10.03 -5.29 4.75
C LYS A 29 -8.95 -4.48 5.49
N VAL A 30 -7.73 -4.99 5.61
CA VAL A 30 -6.58 -4.26 6.17
C VAL A 30 -6.34 -2.98 5.37
N GLY A 31 -6.32 -3.07 4.03
CA GLY A 31 -6.17 -1.89 3.17
C GLY A 31 -7.30 -0.86 3.37
N SER A 32 -8.55 -1.31 3.45
CA SER A 32 -9.69 -0.44 3.76
C SER A 32 -9.51 0.28 5.10
N ILE A 33 -9.10 -0.44 6.16
CA ILE A 33 -8.91 0.13 7.50
C ILE A 33 -7.80 1.18 7.48
N PHE A 34 -6.70 0.96 6.76
CA PHE A 34 -5.67 1.99 6.59
C PHE A 34 -6.22 3.24 5.91
N ALA A 35 -7.01 3.07 4.85
CA ALA A 35 -7.66 4.19 4.17
C ALA A 35 -8.68 4.92 5.06
N ASP A 36 -9.46 4.19 5.86
CA ASP A 36 -10.41 4.73 6.85
C ASP A 36 -9.66 5.59 7.89
N ASN A 37 -8.65 5.02 8.54
CA ASN A 37 -7.85 5.68 9.57
C ASN A 37 -7.17 6.96 9.07
N TRP A 38 -6.76 6.98 7.81
CA TRP A 38 -6.23 8.19 7.18
C TRP A 38 -7.35 9.19 6.86
N ALA A 39 -8.43 8.74 6.22
CA ALA A 39 -9.52 9.59 5.77
C ALA A 39 -10.19 10.37 6.92
N ASP A 40 -10.30 9.75 8.10
CA ASP A 40 -10.84 10.36 9.31
C ASP A 40 -9.99 11.54 9.81
N LYS A 41 -8.67 11.51 9.55
CA LYS A 41 -7.72 12.56 9.96
C LYS A 41 -7.43 13.58 8.85
N ALA A 42 -7.60 13.20 7.59
CA ALA A 42 -7.19 14.00 6.45
C ALA A 42 -8.00 15.29 6.27
N GLY A 43 -9.17 15.41 6.90
CA GLY A 43 -10.06 16.56 6.74
C GLY A 43 -10.61 16.68 5.31
N ASP A 44 -11.01 17.88 4.93
CA ASP A 44 -11.45 18.19 3.56
C ASP A 44 -10.23 18.50 2.69
N LEU A 45 -10.10 17.76 1.58
CA LEU A 45 -9.04 17.91 0.60
C LEU A 45 -9.65 18.53 -0.66
N LYS A 46 -9.10 19.65 -1.13
CA LYS A 46 -9.68 20.47 -2.20
C LYS A 46 -9.06 20.20 -3.57
N SER A 47 -7.99 19.43 -3.64
CA SER A 47 -7.30 19.13 -4.88
C SER A 47 -6.59 17.77 -4.83
N ASN A 48 -6.23 17.25 -6.01
CA ASN A 48 -5.46 16.02 -6.13
C ASN A 48 -4.04 16.16 -5.54
N ASP A 49 -3.48 17.37 -5.55
CA ASP A 49 -2.20 17.66 -4.89
C ASP A 49 -2.31 17.59 -3.36
N GLU A 50 -3.38 18.15 -2.79
CA GLU A 50 -3.67 18.05 -1.35
C GLU A 50 -3.89 16.60 -0.94
N PHE A 51 -4.64 15.83 -1.75
CA PHE A 51 -4.79 14.40 -1.58
C PHE A 51 -3.46 13.65 -1.60
N ALA A 52 -2.65 13.86 -2.64
CA ALA A 52 -1.38 13.17 -2.83
C ALA A 52 -0.44 13.44 -1.65
N LYS A 53 -0.31 14.71 -1.26
CA LYS A 53 0.54 15.11 -0.13
C LYS A 53 0.05 14.54 1.20
N SER A 54 -1.25 14.62 1.49
CA SER A 54 -1.84 14.10 2.72
C SER A 54 -1.65 12.59 2.84
N PHE A 55 -1.89 11.84 1.76
CA PHE A 55 -1.74 10.40 1.78
C PHE A 55 -0.27 9.97 1.79
N GLU A 56 0.62 10.68 1.08
CA GLU A 56 2.08 10.47 1.16
C GLU A 56 2.57 10.61 2.61
N ASP A 57 2.13 11.66 3.31
CA ASP A 57 2.50 11.91 4.70
C ASP A 57 2.02 10.79 5.62
N TYR A 58 0.77 10.32 5.45
CA TYR A 58 0.27 9.16 6.22
C TYR A 58 1.08 7.89 5.98
N LEU A 59 1.33 7.55 4.71
CA LEU A 59 2.11 6.36 4.36
C LEU A 59 3.54 6.41 4.90
N LYS A 60 4.15 7.61 4.91
CA LYS A 60 5.53 7.82 5.31
C LYS A 60 5.73 7.98 6.81
N LYS A 61 4.87 8.76 7.49
CA LYS A 61 5.05 9.20 8.88
C LYS A 61 4.22 8.40 9.87
N ASP A 62 3.02 7.99 9.48
CA ASP A 62 2.12 7.28 10.39
C ASP A 62 2.31 5.76 10.28
N LEU A 63 2.41 5.23 9.06
CA LEU A 63 2.62 3.80 8.84
C LEU A 63 4.09 3.39 8.88
N GLU A 64 5.01 4.29 8.54
CA GLU A 64 6.48 4.09 8.54
C GLU A 64 6.95 2.76 7.92
N PHE A 65 6.19 2.22 6.97
CA PHE A 65 6.42 0.88 6.42
C PHE A 65 7.51 0.85 5.34
N ALA A 66 7.93 2.02 4.85
CA ALA A 66 8.91 2.18 3.78
C ALA A 66 9.83 3.38 4.05
N LYS A 67 11.06 3.33 3.54
CA LYS A 67 12.03 4.44 3.66
C LYS A 67 11.64 5.64 2.81
N HIS A 68 11.05 5.38 1.66
CA HIS A 68 10.60 6.40 0.73
C HIS A 68 9.23 6.02 0.19
N VAL A 69 8.34 7.01 0.17
CA VAL A 69 7.04 6.97 -0.47
C VAL A 69 6.89 8.30 -1.19
N LYS A 70 6.53 8.25 -2.47
CA LYS A 70 6.11 9.41 -3.26
C LYS A 70 4.74 9.10 -3.83
N VAL A 71 3.83 10.04 -3.67
CA VAL A 71 2.49 9.96 -4.24
C VAL A 71 2.34 11.06 -5.28
N ASN A 72 1.86 10.71 -6.46
CA ASN A 72 1.49 11.66 -7.50
C ASN A 72 0.05 11.40 -7.90
N CYS A 73 -0.74 12.45 -8.06
CA CYS A 73 -2.13 12.35 -8.46
C CYS A 73 -2.44 13.51 -9.40
N ASP A 74 -2.67 13.20 -10.67
CA ASP A 74 -3.17 14.15 -11.65
C ASP A 74 -4.67 13.91 -11.89
N GLU A 75 -5.24 14.53 -12.92
CA GLU A 75 -6.67 14.40 -13.24
C GLU A 75 -7.08 12.98 -13.62
N ASN A 76 -6.21 12.15 -14.19
CA ASN A 76 -6.58 10.83 -14.70
C ASN A 76 -5.77 9.70 -14.06
N ASN A 77 -4.61 10.02 -13.47
CA ASN A 77 -3.67 9.03 -12.98
C ASN A 77 -3.33 9.28 -11.52
N TYR A 78 -3.08 8.17 -10.85
CA TYR A 78 -2.67 8.15 -9.46
C TYR A 78 -1.57 7.09 -9.29
N THR A 79 -0.40 7.51 -8.80
CA THR A 79 0.77 6.64 -8.68
C THR A 79 1.40 6.72 -7.29
N LEU A 80 1.96 5.58 -6.87
CA LEU A 80 2.76 5.47 -5.66
C LEU A 80 4.11 4.86 -6.00
N ASP A 81 5.18 5.62 -5.78
CA ASP A 81 6.55 5.13 -5.84
C ASP A 81 7.04 4.82 -4.43
N ILE A 82 7.38 3.56 -4.18
CA ILE A 82 7.74 3.07 -2.85
C ILE A 82 9.13 2.46 -2.91
N LYS A 83 9.99 2.80 -1.94
CA LYS A 83 11.32 2.18 -1.77
C LYS A 83 11.60 1.79 -0.32
N GLY A 84 12.23 0.64 -0.15
CA GLY A 84 12.55 0.08 1.16
C GLY A 84 11.33 -0.40 1.97
N CYS A 85 10.30 -0.92 1.29
CA CYS A 85 9.09 -1.45 1.91
C CYS A 85 9.37 -2.73 2.74
N ALA A 86 9.05 -2.69 4.04
CA ALA A 86 9.21 -3.82 4.96
C ALA A 86 8.31 -5.02 4.60
N ILE A 87 7.08 -4.77 4.13
CA ILE A 87 6.10 -5.80 3.76
C ILE A 87 6.59 -6.65 2.59
N CYS A 88 7.27 -6.04 1.62
CA CYS A 88 7.79 -6.73 0.44
C CYS A 88 8.77 -7.86 0.79
N HIS A 89 9.52 -7.74 1.89
CA HIS A 89 10.40 -8.81 2.35
C HIS A 89 9.64 -10.04 2.85
N GLY A 90 8.46 -9.86 3.47
CA GLY A 90 7.60 -10.98 3.85
C GLY A 90 6.93 -11.61 2.63
N ASN A 91 6.51 -10.78 1.67
CA ASN A 91 5.96 -11.26 0.39
C ASN A 91 7.01 -12.00 -0.46
N GLU A 92 8.30 -11.71 -0.29
CA GLU A 92 9.37 -12.47 -0.94
C GLU A 92 9.54 -13.88 -0.35
N ILE A 93 9.33 -14.06 0.96
CA ILE A 93 9.27 -15.39 1.59
C ILE A 93 8.13 -16.21 0.97
N LEU A 94 6.93 -15.63 0.93
CA LEU A 94 5.75 -16.29 0.33
C LEU A 94 5.99 -16.68 -1.13
N ARG A 95 6.59 -15.78 -1.93
CA ARG A 95 6.89 -16.04 -3.35
C ARG A 95 7.84 -17.21 -3.54
N ARG A 96 8.89 -17.32 -2.73
CA ARG A 96 9.87 -18.42 -2.79
C ARG A 96 9.26 -19.77 -2.45
N GLU A 97 8.18 -19.76 -1.68
CA GLU A 97 7.42 -20.95 -1.30
C GLU A 97 6.24 -21.24 -2.26
N GLY A 98 6.12 -20.50 -3.36
CA GLY A 98 5.05 -20.70 -4.34
C GLY A 98 3.68 -20.19 -3.89
N MET A 99 3.61 -19.36 -2.85
CA MET A 99 2.36 -18.83 -2.31
C MET A 99 2.01 -17.45 -2.87
N ALA A 100 0.71 -17.14 -2.85
CA ALA A 100 0.22 -15.81 -3.23
C ALA A 100 0.69 -14.74 -2.25
N THR A 101 1.13 -13.59 -2.78
CA THR A 101 1.56 -12.45 -1.96
C THR A 101 0.39 -11.54 -1.63
N ALA A 102 0.44 -10.90 -0.46
CA ALA A 102 -0.60 -9.98 0.00
C ALA A 102 0.03 -8.61 0.31
N CYS A 103 -0.23 -7.63 -0.55
CA CYS A 103 0.16 -6.24 -0.31
C CYS A 103 -1.09 -5.43 0.09
N PRO A 104 -1.17 -4.93 1.33
CA PRO A 104 -2.31 -4.12 1.76
C PRO A 104 -2.28 -2.71 1.16
N ILE A 105 -1.11 -2.20 0.78
CA ILE A 105 -0.92 -0.83 0.27
C ILE A 105 -1.66 -0.60 -1.05
N VAL A 106 -1.74 -1.62 -1.92
CA VAL A 106 -2.51 -1.54 -3.17
C VAL A 106 -3.99 -1.27 -2.87
N GLN A 107 -4.54 -1.91 -1.85
CA GLN A 107 -5.93 -1.76 -1.47
C GLN A 107 -6.14 -0.44 -0.71
N ALA A 108 -5.23 -0.08 0.19
CA ALA A 108 -5.28 1.20 0.89
C ALA A 108 -5.30 2.39 -0.08
N ALA A 109 -4.43 2.37 -1.09
CA ALA A 109 -4.38 3.41 -2.12
C ALA A 109 -5.69 3.53 -2.91
N LYS A 110 -6.29 2.40 -3.33
CA LYS A 110 -7.61 2.42 -3.98
C LYS A 110 -8.68 3.06 -3.10
N TYR A 111 -8.82 2.57 -1.87
CA TYR A 111 -9.86 3.04 -0.98
C TYR A 111 -9.65 4.50 -0.57
N ALA A 112 -8.39 4.95 -0.43
CA ALA A 112 -8.08 6.34 -0.16
C ALA A 112 -8.60 7.27 -1.27
N ALA A 113 -8.31 6.94 -2.53
CA ALA A 113 -8.79 7.70 -3.68
C ALA A 113 -10.33 7.67 -3.79
N VAL A 114 -10.97 6.51 -3.65
CA VAL A 114 -12.45 6.42 -3.64
C VAL A 114 -13.06 7.32 -2.54
N LYS A 115 -12.45 7.39 -1.36
CA LYS A 115 -13.01 8.13 -0.22
C LYS A 115 -12.85 9.65 -0.31
N LYS A 116 -11.72 10.14 -0.81
CA LYS A 116 -11.40 11.57 -0.79
C LYS A 116 -11.41 12.24 -2.15
N ILE A 117 -11.20 11.49 -3.23
CA ILE A 117 -11.38 11.98 -4.61
C ILE A 117 -12.82 11.71 -5.07
N GLY A 118 -13.48 10.66 -4.55
CA GLY A 118 -14.86 10.34 -4.91
C GLY A 118 -15.00 9.68 -6.28
N ARG A 119 -13.90 9.15 -6.83
CA ARG A 119 -13.83 8.56 -8.17
C ARG A 119 -13.54 7.08 -8.13
N ASN A 120 -13.93 6.37 -9.17
CA ASN A 120 -13.58 4.97 -9.34
C ASN A 120 -12.08 4.85 -9.63
N VAL A 121 -11.49 3.73 -9.21
CA VAL A 121 -10.03 3.52 -9.28
C VAL A 121 -9.71 2.16 -9.87
N ILE A 122 -9.08 2.17 -11.04
CA ILE A 122 -8.64 0.95 -11.74
C ILE A 122 -7.15 0.75 -11.47
N THR A 123 -6.74 -0.46 -11.04
CA THR A 123 -5.31 -0.79 -11.01
C THR A 123 -4.83 -1.11 -12.41
N ARG A 124 -3.92 -0.28 -12.93
CA ARG A 124 -3.26 -0.53 -14.21
C ARG A 124 -2.05 -1.44 -14.07
N GLY A 125 -1.38 -1.44 -12.93
CA GLY A 125 -0.29 -2.38 -12.67
C GLY A 125 0.50 -2.09 -11.40
N VAL A 126 1.43 -3.00 -11.10
CA VAL A 126 2.46 -2.83 -10.07
C VAL A 126 3.80 -3.21 -10.68
N ASP A 127 4.61 -2.20 -11.01
CA ASP A 127 5.94 -2.41 -11.57
C ASP A 127 6.93 -2.71 -10.44
N LYS A 128 7.75 -3.73 -10.62
CA LYS A 128 8.77 -4.16 -9.65
C LYS A 128 10.13 -4.21 -10.35
N PRO A 129 11.06 -3.29 -10.06
CA PRO A 129 12.34 -3.18 -10.77
C PRO A 129 13.36 -4.27 -10.41
N GLY A 130 12.99 -5.26 -9.58
CA GLY A 130 13.86 -6.37 -9.15
C GLY A 130 14.48 -6.19 -7.76
N ILE A 131 14.56 -4.97 -7.24
CA ILE A 131 14.98 -4.70 -5.86
C ILE A 131 13.82 -4.97 -4.90
N VAL A 132 14.00 -5.90 -3.95
CA VAL A 132 12.97 -6.19 -2.94
C VAL A 132 12.71 -4.95 -2.10
N GLY A 133 11.44 -4.56 -2.00
CA GLY A 133 11.04 -3.35 -1.28
C GLY A 133 10.83 -2.15 -2.19
N GLU A 134 11.07 -2.27 -3.49
CA GLU A 134 10.79 -1.23 -4.48
C GLU A 134 9.63 -1.61 -5.40
N CYS A 135 8.70 -0.68 -5.60
CA CYS A 135 7.64 -0.82 -6.60
C CYS A 135 7.02 0.53 -6.96
N THR A 136 6.44 0.58 -8.17
CA THR A 136 5.54 1.66 -8.60
C THR A 136 4.15 1.08 -8.80
N ILE A 137 3.18 1.55 -8.02
CA ILE A 137 1.77 1.17 -8.15
C ILE A 137 1.08 2.20 -9.03
N LYS A 138 0.39 1.76 -10.08
CA LYS A 138 -0.28 2.64 -11.04
C LYS A 138 -1.79 2.43 -11.02
N PHE A 139 -2.50 3.53 -10.91
CA PHE A 139 -3.94 3.59 -10.96
C PHE A 139 -4.42 4.60 -12.00
N GLU A 140 -5.58 4.30 -12.57
CA GLU A 140 -6.38 5.24 -13.36
C GLU A 140 -7.61 5.64 -12.55
N LEU A 141 -7.95 6.93 -12.61
CA LEU A 141 -9.12 7.53 -11.99
C LEU A 141 -10.22 7.67 -13.04
N GLU A 142 -11.40 7.12 -12.74
CA GLU A 142 -12.62 7.23 -13.55
C GLU A 142 -13.67 8.04 -12.80
#